data_AF-A0A6F8YNW3-F1
#
_entry.id   AF-A0A6F8YNW3-F1
#
_cell.length_a   1.000
_cell.length_b   1.000
_cell.length_c   1.000
_cell.angle_alpha   90.00
_cell.angle_beta   90.00
_cell.angle_gamma   90.00
#
_symmetry.space_group_name_H-M   'P 1'
#
loop_
_entity.id
_entity.type
_entity.pdbx_description
1 polymer ?
#
loop_
_entity_poly.entity_id
_entity_poly.type
_entity_poly.pdbx_seq_one_letter_code
_entity_poly.pdbx_strand_id
1 'polypeptide(L)'
;MISGSREAVDLDHDGGRAPSDGAWPAQDVDQLRKDLVGLHDALIRWGLVVWTAGNVSARVPGEDLFVIKPSGVSYDELTPESMVVCDLDGRLVDGAYAPSSDTAAHAYVYREMPEVGGVVHTHSTYATAWAARGEPVPCVLTAMADEFGAEIPVGPFALIGNDDIGRGIVATLSGHRSPAVLMRNHGVFTIGKSAKAAVKAAVMCEDVARTVHIARQLGDPLPIAQSDVDKLYDRYQNVYGQR
;
A
#
# COMPACT_ATOMS: atom_id res chain seq x y z
N MET A 1 -17.07 -11.80 -46.23
CA MET A 1 -17.18 -10.33 -46.29
C MET A 1 -18.38 -9.92 -45.45
N ILE A 2 -18.15 -9.57 -44.18
CA ILE A 2 -19.11 -8.85 -43.35
C ILE A 2 -18.28 -7.77 -42.64
N SER A 3 -18.35 -6.56 -43.16
CA SER A 3 -17.70 -5.37 -42.61
C SER A 3 -18.57 -4.80 -41.49
N GLY A 4 -18.16 -5.02 -40.24
CA GLY A 4 -18.71 -4.29 -39.09
C GLY A 4 -17.82 -3.10 -38.78
N SER A 5 -18.29 -1.91 -39.10
CA SER A 5 -17.71 -0.63 -38.67
C SER A 5 -17.68 -0.55 -37.15
N ARG A 6 -16.51 -0.37 -36.55
CA ARG A 6 -16.37 0.03 -35.16
C ARG A 6 -16.69 1.53 -35.08
N GLU A 7 -17.82 1.86 -34.47
CA GLU A 7 -18.08 3.22 -34.00
C GLU A 7 -17.09 3.54 -32.88
N ALA A 8 -16.40 4.68 -33.02
CA ALA A 8 -15.59 5.25 -31.97
C ALA A 8 -16.55 5.74 -30.87
N VAL A 9 -16.38 5.21 -29.66
CA VAL A 9 -17.04 5.75 -28.47
C VAL A 9 -16.31 7.03 -28.12
N ASP A 10 -16.95 8.17 -28.36
CA ASP A 10 -16.52 9.47 -27.86
C ASP A 10 -16.55 9.40 -26.33
N LEU A 11 -15.36 9.33 -25.72
CA LEU A 11 -15.23 9.50 -24.29
C LEU A 11 -15.22 11.01 -24.04
N ASP A 12 -16.40 11.54 -23.73
CA ASP A 12 -16.55 12.87 -23.17
C ASP A 12 -15.61 12.99 -21.96
N HIS A 13 -14.50 13.70 -22.16
CA HIS A 13 -13.64 14.19 -21.10
C HIS A 13 -14.38 15.31 -20.37
N ASP A 14 -15.32 14.94 -19.49
CA ASP A 14 -15.90 15.89 -18.56
C ASP A 14 -14.82 16.27 -17.55
N GLY A 15 -14.39 17.53 -17.63
CA GLY A 15 -13.26 18.08 -16.90
C GLY A 15 -13.43 17.83 -15.41
N GLY A 16 -12.47 17.09 -14.84
CA GLY A 16 -12.35 16.89 -13.40
C GLY A 16 -12.50 18.22 -12.69
N ARG A 17 -13.40 18.27 -11.72
CA ARG A 17 -13.69 19.45 -10.91
C ARG A 17 -12.37 19.94 -10.30
N ALA A 18 -11.94 21.13 -10.70
CA ALA A 18 -10.72 21.75 -10.19
C ALA A 18 -10.77 21.82 -8.65
N PRO A 19 -9.61 21.74 -7.96
CA PRO A 19 -9.55 21.87 -6.51
C PRO A 19 -10.22 23.18 -6.07
N SER A 20 -10.96 23.15 -4.96
CA SER A 20 -11.66 24.31 -4.40
C SER A 20 -10.67 25.43 -4.04
N ASP A 21 -10.78 26.59 -4.69
CA ASP A 21 -10.25 27.94 -4.37
C ASP A 21 -8.80 28.10 -3.81
N GLY A 22 -8.01 27.03 -3.73
CA GLY A 22 -6.62 26.99 -3.28
C GLY A 22 -5.64 26.96 -4.45
N ALA A 23 -4.45 27.55 -4.26
CA ALA A 23 -3.38 27.45 -5.24
C ALA A 23 -2.88 25.99 -5.32
N TRP A 24 -2.62 25.50 -6.54
CA TRP A 24 -2.08 24.16 -6.76
C TRP A 24 -0.77 23.92 -5.99
N PRO A 25 -0.63 22.81 -5.22
CA PRO A 25 0.53 22.52 -4.37
C PRO A 25 1.71 21.94 -5.19
N ALA A 26 2.18 22.70 -6.20
CA ALA A 26 3.13 22.21 -7.21
C ALA A 26 4.42 21.62 -6.60
N GLN A 27 5.00 22.29 -5.61
CA GLN A 27 6.28 21.88 -5.01
C GLN A 27 6.17 20.53 -4.28
N ASP A 28 5.09 20.34 -3.51
CA ASP A 28 4.87 19.10 -2.76
C ASP A 28 4.55 17.94 -3.70
N VAL A 29 3.72 18.18 -4.73
CA VAL A 29 3.42 17.17 -5.75
C VAL A 29 4.70 16.75 -6.49
N ASP A 30 5.49 17.69 -6.97
CA ASP A 30 6.73 17.39 -7.71
C ASP A 30 7.75 16.63 -6.86
N GLN A 31 7.83 16.95 -5.56
CA GLN A 31 8.70 16.22 -4.64
C GLN A 31 8.18 14.80 -4.40
N LEU A 32 6.87 14.62 -4.15
CA LEU A 32 6.26 13.31 -3.97
C LEU A 32 6.40 12.41 -5.20
N ARG A 33 6.27 12.98 -6.41
CA ARG A 33 6.52 12.26 -7.67
C ARG A 33 7.93 11.67 -7.71
N LYS A 34 8.95 12.46 -7.35
CA LYS A 34 10.35 12.01 -7.28
C LYS A 34 10.57 10.96 -6.19
N ASP A 35 10.04 11.20 -5.00
CA ASP A 35 10.18 10.28 -3.87
C ASP A 35 9.54 8.92 -4.17
N LEU A 36 8.36 8.93 -4.81
CA LEU A 36 7.67 7.70 -5.16
C LEU A 36 8.44 6.87 -6.18
N VAL A 37 9.14 7.46 -7.15
CA VAL A 37 10.01 6.69 -8.07
C VAL A 37 11.06 5.91 -7.28
N GLY A 38 11.79 6.57 -6.37
CA GLY A 38 12.78 5.89 -5.54
C GLY A 38 12.19 4.86 -4.57
N LEU A 39 10.95 5.05 -4.12
CA LEU A 39 10.24 4.08 -3.29
C LEU A 39 9.75 2.86 -4.09
N HIS A 40 9.38 3.04 -5.36
CA HIS A 40 9.06 1.92 -6.26
C HIS A 40 10.30 1.09 -6.59
N ASP A 41 11.46 1.73 -6.78
CA ASP A 41 12.75 1.03 -6.90
C ASP A 41 13.07 0.18 -5.68
N ALA A 42 12.71 0.66 -4.48
CA ALA A 42 12.88 -0.12 -3.26
C ALA A 42 12.04 -1.42 -3.28
N LEU A 43 10.82 -1.39 -3.82
CA LEU A 43 10.00 -2.60 -3.96
C LEU A 43 10.68 -3.65 -4.84
N ILE A 44 11.31 -3.23 -5.94
CA ILE A 44 12.09 -4.14 -6.82
C ILE A 44 13.31 -4.67 -6.08
N ARG A 45 14.10 -3.77 -5.47
CA ARG A 45 15.34 -4.10 -4.78
C ARG A 45 15.13 -5.14 -3.68
N TRP A 46 14.00 -5.07 -2.99
CA TRP A 46 13.64 -6.02 -1.92
C TRP A 46 12.79 -7.21 -2.41
N GLY A 47 12.57 -7.35 -3.72
CA GLY A 47 11.88 -8.50 -4.32
C GLY A 47 10.40 -8.60 -3.95
N LEU A 48 9.73 -7.46 -3.74
CA LEU A 48 8.32 -7.43 -3.31
C LEU A 48 7.32 -7.44 -4.46
N VAL A 49 7.79 -7.18 -5.68
CA VAL A 49 6.94 -7.02 -6.88
C VAL A 49 7.57 -7.72 -8.07
N VAL A 50 6.71 -8.11 -9.02
CA VAL A 50 7.07 -8.78 -10.27
C VAL A 50 6.28 -8.11 -11.41
N TRP A 51 6.94 -7.84 -12.53
CA TRP A 51 6.34 -7.11 -13.66
C TRP A 51 5.75 -5.76 -13.23
N THR A 52 4.51 -5.44 -13.59
CA THR A 52 3.84 -4.16 -13.30
C THR A 52 3.01 -4.19 -12.02
N ALA A 53 2.95 -5.34 -11.34
CA ALA A 53 2.13 -5.51 -10.13
C ALA A 53 2.67 -4.67 -8.96
N GLY A 54 1.77 -4.30 -8.05
CA GLY A 54 2.08 -3.48 -6.89
C GLY A 54 2.23 -1.99 -7.22
N ASN A 55 2.10 -1.20 -6.17
CA ASN A 55 2.13 0.26 -6.25
C ASN A 55 2.40 0.86 -4.86
N VAL A 56 2.89 2.10 -4.88
CA VAL A 56 3.03 2.97 -3.72
C VAL A 56 2.27 4.26 -4.01
N SER A 57 1.55 4.77 -3.01
CA SER A 57 0.99 6.12 -3.04
C SER A 57 1.41 6.94 -1.83
N ALA A 58 1.36 8.25 -1.98
CA ALA A 58 1.63 9.22 -0.93
C ALA A 58 0.54 10.30 -0.90
N ARG A 59 0.02 10.61 0.28
CA ARG A 59 -0.90 11.75 0.48
C ARG A 59 -0.14 13.06 0.28
N VAL A 60 -0.75 14.02 -0.41
CA VAL A 60 -0.23 15.39 -0.51
C VAL A 60 -0.49 16.11 0.83
N PRO A 61 0.54 16.65 1.51
CA PRO A 61 0.36 17.29 2.80
C PRO A 61 -0.63 18.46 2.75
N GLY A 62 -1.61 18.47 3.66
CA GLY A 62 -2.59 19.56 3.77
C GLY A 62 -3.70 19.56 2.72
N GLU A 63 -3.72 18.58 1.81
CA GLU A 63 -4.61 18.53 0.66
C GLU A 63 -5.41 17.22 0.62
N ASP A 64 -6.59 17.27 0.01
CA ASP A 64 -7.42 16.09 -0.28
C ASP A 64 -6.97 15.42 -1.60
N LEU A 65 -5.65 15.25 -1.75
CA LEU A 65 -4.99 14.70 -2.93
C LEU A 65 -3.96 13.63 -2.52
N PHE A 66 -3.67 12.71 -3.43
CA PHE A 66 -2.54 11.79 -3.31
C PHE A 66 -1.89 11.52 -4.67
N VAL A 67 -0.59 11.23 -4.63
CA VAL A 67 0.20 10.81 -5.80
C VAL A 67 0.30 9.28 -5.80
N ILE A 68 0.11 8.65 -6.97
CA ILE A 68 0.17 7.19 -7.12
C ILE A 68 0.80 6.79 -8.46
N LYS A 69 1.37 5.58 -8.50
CA LYS A 69 1.84 4.92 -9.72
C LYS A 69 0.73 4.85 -10.78
N PRO A 70 1.03 5.13 -12.07
CA PRO A 70 0.10 4.87 -13.15
C PRO A 70 -0.10 3.36 -13.39
N SER A 71 -1.22 3.00 -14.00
CA SER A 71 -1.50 1.63 -14.40
C SER A 71 -0.64 1.21 -15.60
N GLY A 72 -0.18 -0.05 -15.60
CA GLY A 72 0.46 -0.69 -16.75
C GLY A 72 1.88 -0.22 -17.11
N VAL A 73 2.41 0.82 -16.46
CA VAL A 73 3.79 1.29 -16.67
C VAL A 73 4.76 0.37 -15.91
N SER A 74 5.79 -0.11 -16.61
CA SER A 74 6.82 -0.94 -16.00
C SER A 74 7.71 -0.11 -15.08
N TYR A 75 8.33 -0.77 -14.10
CA TYR A 75 9.10 -0.05 -13.08
C TYR A 75 10.33 0.65 -13.66
N ASP A 76 10.96 0.11 -14.70
CA ASP A 76 12.09 0.70 -15.41
C ASP A 76 11.73 1.94 -16.25
N GLU A 77 10.44 2.12 -16.54
CA GLU A 77 9.90 3.28 -17.25
C GLU A 77 9.26 4.32 -16.31
N LEU A 78 9.23 4.07 -15.01
CA LEU A 78 8.67 5.01 -14.03
C LEU A 78 9.53 6.26 -13.93
N THR A 79 8.97 7.39 -14.36
CA THR A 79 9.55 8.72 -14.13
C THR A 79 8.65 9.54 -13.21
N PRO A 80 9.16 10.62 -12.59
CA PRO A 80 8.33 11.53 -11.81
C PRO A 80 7.12 12.05 -12.60
N GLU A 81 7.30 12.35 -13.89
CA GLU A 81 6.25 12.86 -14.79
C GLU A 81 5.20 11.81 -15.14
N SER A 82 5.52 10.52 -15.01
CA SER A 82 4.57 9.43 -15.21
C SER A 82 3.60 9.25 -14.03
N MET A 83 3.97 9.73 -12.84
CA MET A 83 3.14 9.63 -11.64
C MET A 83 1.91 10.53 -11.74
N VAL A 84 0.78 10.02 -11.29
CA VAL A 84 -0.51 10.70 -11.39
C VAL A 84 -0.99 11.17 -10.02
N VAL A 85 -1.77 12.24 -10.00
CA VAL A 85 -2.42 12.80 -8.82
C VAL A 85 -3.90 12.49 -8.89
N CYS A 86 -4.45 11.96 -7.80
CA CYS A 86 -5.88 11.70 -7.65
C CYS A 86 -6.45 12.44 -6.43
N ASP A 87 -7.76 12.72 -6.45
CA ASP A 87 -8.50 13.13 -5.27
C ASP A 87 -8.78 11.93 -4.33
N LEU A 88 -9.29 12.18 -3.11
CA LEU A 88 -9.64 11.10 -2.16
C LEU A 88 -10.87 10.26 -2.55
N ASP A 89 -11.50 10.56 -3.69
CA ASP A 89 -12.51 9.69 -4.32
C ASP A 89 -11.90 8.80 -5.41
N GLY A 90 -10.60 8.93 -5.68
CA GLY A 90 -9.86 8.15 -6.66
C GLY A 90 -10.00 8.67 -8.10
N ARG A 91 -10.49 9.89 -8.30
CA ARG A 91 -10.57 10.53 -9.62
C ARG A 91 -9.23 11.15 -9.96
N LEU A 92 -8.82 10.99 -11.22
CA LEU A 92 -7.61 11.63 -11.75
C LEU A 92 -7.77 13.16 -11.74
N VAL A 93 -6.80 13.85 -11.15
CA VAL A 93 -6.74 15.33 -11.06
C VAL A 93 -5.60 15.88 -11.92
N ASP A 94 -4.43 15.23 -11.92
CA ASP A 94 -3.27 15.64 -12.74
C ASP A 94 -2.43 14.44 -13.21
N GLY A 95 -1.93 14.50 -14.44
CA GLY A 95 -1.12 13.45 -15.06
C GLY A 95 -1.68 12.94 -16.40
N ALA A 96 -0.80 12.36 -17.23
CA ALA A 96 -1.13 11.93 -18.59
C ALA A 96 -1.54 10.45 -18.71
N TYR A 97 -1.41 9.68 -17.63
CA TYR A 97 -1.64 8.24 -17.61
C TYR A 97 -2.92 7.89 -16.85
N ALA A 98 -3.45 6.70 -17.10
CA ALA A 98 -4.52 6.14 -16.27
C ALA A 98 -3.96 5.80 -14.88
N PRO A 99 -4.71 6.09 -13.80
CA PRO A 99 -4.32 5.72 -12.44
C PRO A 99 -4.33 4.20 -12.24
N SER A 100 -3.61 3.72 -11.22
CA SER A 100 -3.57 2.29 -10.83
C SER A 100 -4.97 1.67 -10.70
N SER A 101 -5.08 0.36 -10.95
CA SER A 101 -6.31 -0.39 -10.67
C SER A 101 -6.66 -0.42 -9.17
N ASP A 102 -5.70 -0.19 -8.29
CA ASP A 102 -5.90 -0.15 -6.83
C ASP A 102 -6.20 1.25 -6.29
N THR A 103 -6.32 2.27 -7.16
CA THR A 103 -6.55 3.66 -6.76
C THR A 103 -7.78 3.81 -5.86
N ALA A 104 -8.87 3.09 -6.13
CA ALA A 104 -10.07 3.11 -5.30
C ALA A 104 -9.81 2.62 -3.87
N ALA A 105 -8.95 1.61 -3.69
CA ALA A 105 -8.59 1.11 -2.37
C ALA A 105 -7.74 2.11 -1.60
N HIS A 106 -6.75 2.72 -2.27
CA HIS A 106 -5.87 3.74 -1.67
C HIS A 106 -6.65 4.99 -1.27
N ALA A 107 -7.51 5.49 -2.16
CA ALA A 107 -8.40 6.61 -1.92
C ALA A 107 -9.29 6.38 -0.69
N TYR A 108 -9.91 5.19 -0.59
CA TYR A 108 -10.73 4.82 0.57
C TYR A 108 -9.93 4.81 1.87
N VAL A 109 -8.73 4.22 1.88
CA VAL A 109 -7.85 4.24 3.06
C VAL A 109 -7.53 5.67 3.49
N TYR A 110 -7.18 6.55 2.55
CA TYR A 110 -6.92 7.95 2.89
C TYR A 110 -8.17 8.66 3.44
N ARG A 111 -9.35 8.44 2.86
CA ARG A 111 -10.56 9.11 3.35
C ARG A 111 -10.93 8.70 4.78
N GLU A 112 -10.78 7.42 5.11
CA GLU A 112 -11.20 6.87 6.41
C GLU A 112 -10.10 6.87 7.48
N MET A 113 -8.82 7.01 7.09
CA MET A 113 -7.67 7.03 8.00
C MET A 113 -6.81 8.28 7.77
N PRO A 114 -7.19 9.45 8.33
CA PRO A 114 -6.51 10.73 8.11
C PRO A 114 -5.03 10.74 8.52
N GLU A 115 -4.64 9.89 9.46
CA GLU A 115 -3.26 9.74 9.93
C GLU A 115 -2.33 9.01 8.93
N VAL A 116 -2.91 8.36 7.91
CA VAL A 116 -2.17 7.65 6.88
C VAL A 116 -1.65 8.63 5.83
N GLY A 117 -0.33 8.67 5.69
CA GLY A 117 0.39 9.44 4.67
C GLY A 117 0.90 8.60 3.50
N GLY A 118 0.88 7.27 3.61
CA GLY A 118 1.36 6.37 2.58
C GLY A 118 0.66 5.02 2.59
N VAL A 119 0.44 4.46 1.39
CA VAL A 119 -0.15 3.12 1.21
C VAL A 119 0.70 2.36 0.18
N VAL A 120 0.95 1.09 0.43
CA VAL A 120 1.67 0.18 -0.48
C VAL A 120 0.85 -1.06 -0.72
N HIS A 121 0.84 -1.52 -1.97
CA HIS A 121 0.35 -2.83 -2.36
C HIS A 121 1.49 -3.66 -2.97
N THR A 122 1.62 -4.92 -2.53
CA THR A 122 2.59 -5.88 -3.10
C THR A 122 1.97 -7.28 -3.22
N HIS A 123 2.52 -8.08 -4.13
CA HIS A 123 2.26 -9.53 -4.23
C HIS A 123 3.53 -10.30 -3.84
N SER A 124 4.12 -9.94 -2.70
CA SER A 124 5.39 -10.54 -2.25
C SER A 124 5.19 -12.02 -1.87
N THR A 125 6.16 -12.87 -2.24
CA THR A 125 5.98 -14.32 -2.31
C THR A 125 5.49 -14.95 -1.02
N TYR A 126 6.18 -14.73 0.11
CA TYR A 126 5.84 -15.42 1.35
C TYR A 126 4.59 -14.84 1.97
N ALA A 127 4.49 -13.51 2.10
CA ALA A 127 3.30 -12.89 2.68
C ALA A 127 2.02 -13.22 1.88
N THR A 128 2.10 -13.26 0.55
CA THR A 128 0.97 -13.68 -0.31
C THR A 128 0.64 -15.16 -0.14
N ALA A 129 1.62 -16.04 0.13
CA ALA A 129 1.34 -17.43 0.46
C ALA A 129 0.52 -17.56 1.76
N TRP A 130 0.80 -16.76 2.79
CA TRP A 130 -0.02 -16.69 4.00
C TRP A 130 -1.42 -16.12 3.71
N ALA A 131 -1.52 -15.10 2.87
CA ALA A 131 -2.80 -14.54 2.42
C ALA A 131 -3.66 -15.59 1.68
N ALA A 132 -3.05 -16.43 0.85
CA ALA A 132 -3.71 -17.53 0.15
C ALA A 132 -4.18 -18.65 1.08
N ARG A 133 -3.52 -18.81 2.24
CA ARG A 133 -3.94 -19.72 3.32
C ARG A 133 -5.07 -19.14 4.18
N GLY A 134 -5.24 -17.81 4.17
CA GLY A 134 -6.16 -17.13 5.07
C GLY A 134 -5.73 -17.22 6.53
N GLU A 135 -4.43 -17.34 6.79
CA GLU A 135 -3.84 -17.46 8.13
C GLU A 135 -3.04 -16.20 8.47
N PRO A 136 -3.20 -15.61 9.68
CA PRO A 136 -2.37 -14.49 10.10
C PRO A 136 -0.92 -14.93 10.35
N VAL A 137 0.04 -14.01 10.18
CA VAL A 137 1.45 -14.28 10.52
C VAL A 137 1.64 -14.01 12.02
N PRO A 138 1.88 -15.03 12.86
CA PRO A 138 2.00 -14.84 14.30
C PRO A 138 3.24 -14.04 14.68
N CYS A 139 3.13 -13.21 15.72
CA CYS A 139 4.25 -12.45 16.25
C CYS A 139 5.15 -13.33 17.14
N VAL A 140 6.22 -13.87 16.56
CA VAL A 140 7.12 -14.84 17.22
C VAL A 140 8.56 -14.36 17.31
N LEU A 141 8.87 -13.17 16.79
CA LEU A 141 10.20 -12.56 16.84
C LEU A 141 10.13 -11.11 17.33
N THR A 142 11.21 -10.64 17.96
CA THR A 142 11.29 -9.28 18.49
C THR A 142 11.17 -8.21 17.41
N ALA A 143 11.71 -8.45 16.21
CA ALA A 143 11.55 -7.53 15.07
C ALA A 143 10.09 -7.43 14.58
N MET A 144 9.30 -8.52 14.73
CA MET A 144 7.86 -8.47 14.46
C MET A 144 7.13 -7.63 15.52
N ALA A 145 7.48 -7.84 16.79
CA ALA A 145 6.90 -7.11 17.90
C ALA A 145 7.20 -5.60 17.81
N ASP A 146 8.45 -5.23 17.46
CA ASP A 146 8.88 -3.85 17.28
C ASP A 146 8.03 -3.12 16.20
N GLU A 147 7.83 -3.72 15.02
CA GLU A 147 7.13 -3.07 13.90
C GLU A 147 5.60 -3.21 13.94
N PHE A 148 5.09 -4.41 14.23
CA PHE A 148 3.66 -4.74 14.09
C PHE A 148 2.93 -4.73 15.44
N GLY A 149 3.63 -5.00 16.55
CA GLY A 149 3.05 -5.01 17.90
C GLY A 149 1.95 -6.04 18.15
N ALA A 150 1.71 -6.94 17.19
CA ALA A 150 0.72 -8.01 17.15
C ALA A 150 1.03 -8.93 15.96
N GLU A 151 0.21 -9.95 15.71
CA GLU A 151 0.20 -10.68 14.44
C GLU A 151 -0.03 -9.75 13.24
N ILE A 152 0.36 -10.20 12.04
CA ILE A 152 -0.09 -9.55 10.81
C ILE A 152 -1.46 -10.15 10.45
N PRO A 153 -2.55 -9.36 10.52
CA PRO A 153 -3.90 -9.86 10.35
C PRO A 153 -4.22 -10.19 8.89
N VAL A 154 -5.28 -10.97 8.71
CA VAL A 154 -5.84 -11.30 7.39
C VAL A 154 -7.14 -10.52 7.20
N GLY A 155 -7.18 -9.71 6.16
CA GLY A 155 -8.38 -9.02 5.70
C GLY A 155 -9.28 -9.93 4.86
N PRO A 156 -10.53 -9.50 4.56
CA PRO A 156 -11.47 -10.31 3.79
C PRO A 156 -10.99 -10.56 2.35
N PHE A 157 -11.60 -11.54 1.69
CA PHE A 157 -11.53 -11.62 0.23
C PHE A 157 -12.41 -10.50 -0.35
N ALA A 158 -11.90 -9.80 -1.35
CA ALA A 158 -12.62 -8.77 -2.08
C ALA A 158 -12.26 -8.83 -3.56
N LEU A 159 -13.20 -8.50 -4.44
CA LEU A 159 -12.95 -8.39 -5.87
C LEU A 159 -12.22 -7.08 -6.17
N ILE A 160 -11.30 -7.13 -7.14
CA ILE A 160 -10.55 -5.95 -7.60
C ILE A 160 -11.47 -5.10 -8.49
N GLY A 161 -11.34 -3.77 -8.38
CA GLY A 161 -12.01 -2.81 -9.27
C GLY A 161 -13.01 -1.87 -8.61
N ASN A 162 -13.21 -1.98 -7.30
CA ASN A 162 -13.96 -1.00 -6.50
C ASN A 162 -13.23 -0.75 -5.16
N ASP A 163 -13.88 -0.05 -4.24
CA ASP A 163 -13.37 0.28 -2.91
C ASP A 163 -13.58 -0.82 -1.85
N ASP A 164 -14.02 -2.04 -2.21
CA ASP A 164 -14.18 -3.17 -1.27
C ASP A 164 -12.86 -3.58 -0.63
N ILE A 165 -11.76 -3.54 -1.38
CA ILE A 165 -10.42 -3.80 -0.84
C ILE A 165 -10.07 -2.73 0.20
N GLY A 166 -10.32 -1.45 -0.12
CA GLY A 166 -10.11 -0.33 0.81
C GLY A 166 -10.92 -0.47 2.09
N ARG A 167 -12.22 -0.82 1.98
CA ARG A 167 -13.08 -1.15 3.13
C ARG A 167 -12.50 -2.28 3.98
N GLY A 168 -12.02 -3.34 3.34
CA GLY A 168 -11.41 -4.48 4.01
C GLY A 168 -10.14 -4.11 4.78
N ILE A 169 -9.27 -3.29 4.17
CA ILE A 169 -8.05 -2.77 4.81
C ILE A 169 -8.42 -1.96 6.05
N VAL A 170 -9.27 -0.93 5.91
CA VAL A 170 -9.67 -0.05 7.01
C VAL A 170 -10.32 -0.86 8.14
N ALA A 171 -11.30 -1.71 7.82
CA ALA A 171 -11.98 -2.52 8.83
C ALA A 171 -11.03 -3.47 9.59
N THR A 172 -9.95 -3.94 8.95
CA THR A 172 -8.98 -4.83 9.57
C THR A 172 -7.93 -4.07 10.39
N LEU A 173 -7.53 -2.89 9.92
CA LEU A 173 -6.43 -2.12 10.53
C LEU A 173 -6.90 -1.08 11.55
N SER A 174 -8.15 -0.61 11.49
CA SER A 174 -8.69 0.34 12.46
C SER A 174 -8.67 -0.26 13.88
N GLY A 175 -7.88 0.37 14.76
CA GLY A 175 -7.69 -0.09 16.14
C GLY A 175 -6.71 -1.27 16.28
N HIS A 176 -6.13 -1.74 15.18
CA HIS A 176 -5.08 -2.76 15.17
C HIS A 176 -3.68 -2.10 15.15
N ARG A 177 -2.68 -2.73 15.75
CA ARG A 177 -1.31 -2.17 15.79
C ARG A 177 -0.51 -2.39 14.51
N SER A 178 -0.73 -3.53 13.85
CA SER A 178 -0.04 -3.86 12.60
C SER A 178 -0.28 -2.79 11.53
N PRO A 179 0.77 -2.21 10.92
CA PRO A 179 0.63 -1.39 9.72
C PRO A 179 0.42 -2.21 8.43
N ALA A 180 0.31 -3.54 8.52
CA ALA A 180 0.16 -4.44 7.37
C ALA A 180 -1.07 -5.33 7.51
N VAL A 181 -1.71 -5.64 6.38
CA VAL A 181 -2.80 -6.61 6.25
C VAL A 181 -2.56 -7.53 5.07
N LEU A 182 -2.81 -8.82 5.28
CA LEU A 182 -2.84 -9.83 4.23
C LEU A 182 -4.26 -9.93 3.68
N MET A 183 -4.51 -9.48 2.46
CA MET A 183 -5.83 -9.59 1.85
C MET A 183 -6.02 -11.02 1.31
N ARG A 184 -6.99 -11.74 1.87
CA ARG A 184 -7.20 -13.17 1.59
C ARG A 184 -7.29 -13.45 0.09
N ASN A 185 -6.49 -14.41 -0.39
CA ASN A 185 -6.33 -14.80 -1.80
C ASN A 185 -5.86 -13.69 -2.76
N HIS A 186 -5.31 -12.58 -2.26
CA HIS A 186 -4.84 -11.48 -3.09
C HIS A 186 -3.35 -11.19 -2.87
N GLY A 187 -3.02 -10.42 -1.84
CA GLY A 187 -1.67 -9.91 -1.61
C GLY A 187 -1.58 -9.11 -0.32
N VAL A 188 -0.60 -8.22 -0.23
CA VAL A 188 -0.34 -7.42 0.96
C VAL A 188 -0.73 -5.98 0.71
N PHE A 189 -1.31 -5.35 1.73
CA PHE A 189 -1.42 -3.90 1.81
C PHE A 189 -0.76 -3.42 3.10
N THR A 190 0.01 -2.34 3.02
CA THR A 190 0.58 -1.68 4.20
C THR A 190 0.29 -0.18 4.20
N ILE A 191 0.18 0.38 5.39
CA ILE A 191 -0.06 1.80 5.64
C ILE A 191 1.07 2.38 6.47
N GLY A 192 1.22 3.70 6.43
CA GLY A 192 2.15 4.39 7.31
C GLY A 192 1.92 5.90 7.34
N LYS A 193 2.54 6.58 8.31
CA LYS A 193 2.54 8.05 8.40
C LYS A 193 3.20 8.73 7.20
N SER A 194 3.96 7.98 6.40
CA SER A 194 4.53 8.39 5.12
C SER A 194 4.63 7.19 4.18
N ALA A 195 4.77 7.44 2.88
CA ALA A 195 5.01 6.38 1.88
C ALA A 195 6.26 5.56 2.20
N LYS A 196 7.32 6.18 2.72
CA LYS A 196 8.53 5.47 3.17
C LYS A 196 8.24 4.52 4.34
N ALA A 197 7.42 4.93 5.30
CA ALA A 197 7.02 4.08 6.41
C ALA A 197 6.17 2.88 5.93
N ALA A 198 5.25 3.12 5.00
CA ALA A 198 4.45 2.04 4.39
C ALA A 198 5.34 1.04 3.61
N VAL A 199 6.32 1.52 2.84
CA VAL A 199 7.30 0.65 2.14
C VAL A 199 8.13 -0.16 3.14
N LYS A 200 8.60 0.45 4.23
CA LYS A 200 9.30 -0.26 5.29
C LYS A 200 8.42 -1.39 5.87
N ALA A 201 7.15 -1.10 6.18
CA ALA A 201 6.22 -2.09 6.68
C ALA A 201 6.02 -3.25 5.68
N ALA A 202 5.97 -2.96 4.37
CA ALA A 202 5.85 -4.00 3.32
C ALA A 202 7.11 -4.89 3.25
N VAL A 203 8.30 -4.30 3.32
CA VAL A 203 9.58 -5.04 3.38
C VAL A 203 9.62 -5.94 4.61
N MET A 204 9.28 -5.40 5.79
CA MET A 204 9.27 -6.16 7.03
C MET A 204 8.20 -7.26 7.00
N CYS A 205 7.01 -7.00 6.45
CA CYS A 205 5.92 -7.98 6.33
C CYS A 205 6.38 -9.22 5.55
N GLU A 206 7.04 -9.02 4.40
CA GLU A 206 7.56 -10.12 3.61
C GLU A 206 8.68 -10.88 4.34
N ASP A 207 9.60 -10.17 4.98
CA ASP A 207 10.72 -10.78 5.70
C ASP A 207 10.27 -11.63 6.88
N VAL A 208 9.32 -11.13 7.67
CA VAL A 208 8.78 -11.85 8.82
C VAL A 208 7.89 -13.01 8.37
N ALA A 209 7.07 -12.84 7.34
CA ALA A 209 6.27 -13.94 6.77
C ALA A 209 7.14 -15.08 6.25
N ARG A 210 8.26 -14.76 5.59
CA ARG A 210 9.28 -15.73 5.16
C ARG A 210 9.88 -16.46 6.36
N THR A 211 10.28 -15.71 7.37
CA THR A 211 10.91 -16.27 8.57
C THR A 211 9.97 -17.22 9.30
N VAL A 212 8.70 -16.85 9.53
CA VAL A 212 7.73 -17.76 10.17
C VAL A 212 7.46 -18.98 9.29
N HIS A 213 7.34 -18.80 7.96
CA HIS A 213 7.13 -19.93 7.06
C HIS A 213 8.26 -20.96 7.17
N ILE A 214 9.52 -20.51 7.15
CA ILE A 214 10.69 -21.38 7.31
C ILE A 214 10.71 -22.01 8.72
N ALA A 215 10.43 -21.22 9.76
CA ALA A 215 10.40 -21.73 11.14
C ALA A 215 9.38 -22.87 11.31
N ARG A 216 8.20 -22.76 10.69
CA ARG A 216 7.17 -23.82 10.69
C ARG A 216 7.64 -25.15 10.09
N GLN A 217 8.65 -25.15 9.22
CA GLN A 217 9.24 -26.39 8.69
C GLN A 217 10.06 -27.15 9.74
N LEU A 218 10.43 -26.49 10.85
CA LEU A 218 11.16 -27.06 11.98
C LEU A 218 10.24 -27.43 13.16
N GLY A 219 8.93 -27.19 13.04
CA GLY A 219 7.93 -27.38 14.08
C GLY A 219 7.16 -26.10 14.41
N ASP A 220 6.30 -26.15 15.43
CA ASP A 220 5.49 -24.99 15.82
C ASP A 220 6.36 -23.89 16.46
N PRO A 221 6.33 -22.65 15.94
CA PRO A 221 7.08 -21.54 16.54
C PRO A 221 6.61 -21.23 17.97
N LEU A 222 7.56 -20.95 18.86
CA LEU A 222 7.26 -20.53 20.23
C LEU A 222 6.78 -19.06 20.24
N PRO A 223 5.59 -18.76 20.78
CA PRO A 223 5.09 -17.38 20.83
C PRO A 223 5.83 -16.55 21.88
N ILE A 224 5.91 -15.24 21.63
CA ILE A 224 6.35 -14.26 22.63
C ILE A 224 5.15 -13.94 23.54
N ALA A 225 5.38 -13.83 24.85
CA ALA A 225 4.34 -13.40 25.78
C ALA A 225 3.83 -12.00 25.40
N GLN A 226 2.50 -11.79 25.40
CA GLN A 226 1.90 -10.53 24.95
C GLN A 226 2.45 -9.31 25.69
N SER A 227 2.71 -9.43 26.99
CA SER A 227 3.30 -8.36 27.80
C SER A 227 4.70 -7.92 27.32
N ASP A 228 5.46 -8.81 26.69
CA ASP A 228 6.76 -8.48 26.12
C ASP A 228 6.64 -7.94 24.70
N VAL A 229 5.67 -8.42 23.92
CA VAL A 229 5.29 -7.80 22.63
C VAL A 229 4.90 -6.32 22.85
N ASP A 230 4.08 -6.05 23.87
CA ASP A 230 3.65 -4.69 24.23
C ASP A 230 4.83 -3.77 24.56
N LYS A 231 5.81 -4.25 25.35
CA LYS A 231 7.01 -3.48 25.71
C LYS A 231 7.93 -3.23 24.52
N LEU A 232 8.10 -4.23 23.65
CA LEU A 232 8.94 -4.13 22.46
C LEU A 232 8.36 -3.09 21.49
N TYR A 233 7.06 -3.20 21.22
CA TYR A 233 6.34 -2.23 20.40
C TYR A 233 6.45 -0.81 20.95
N ASP A 234 6.14 -0.59 22.24
CA ASP A 234 6.22 0.74 22.86
C ASP A 234 7.64 1.35 22.75
N ARG A 235 8.67 0.55 23.09
CA ARG A 235 10.07 0.97 22.95
C ARG A 235 10.40 1.38 21.52
N TYR A 236 9.96 0.59 20.53
CA TYR A 236 10.27 0.86 19.13
C TYR A 236 9.58 2.12 18.61
N GLN A 237 8.32 2.34 18.99
CA GLN A 237 7.55 3.49 18.54
C GLN A 237 7.95 4.80 19.22
N ASN A 238 8.42 4.76 20.47
CA ASN A 238 8.57 5.95 21.32
C ASN A 238 9.99 6.25 21.78
N VAL A 239 10.90 5.27 21.76
CA VAL A 239 12.26 5.40 22.34
C VAL A 239 13.37 5.14 21.31
N TYR A 240 13.13 4.25 20.35
CA TYR A 240 14.13 3.82 19.37
C TYR A 240 14.27 4.79 18.20
N GLY A 241 15.51 5.00 17.75
CA GLY A 241 15.86 5.92 16.65
C GLY A 241 16.84 7.01 17.08
N GLN A 242 17.63 7.53 16.14
CA GLN A 242 18.46 8.71 16.39
C GLN A 242 17.56 9.96 16.27
N ARG A 243 17.69 10.89 17.22
CA ARG A 243 17.04 12.21 17.16
C ARG A 243 17.61 13.06 16.03
#